data_AF-A0A7G6TYW8-F1
#
_entry.id   AF-A0A7G6TYW8-F1
#
_cell.length_a   1.000
_cell.length_b   1.000
_cell.length_c   1.000
_cell.angle_alpha   90.00
_cell.angle_beta   90.00
_cell.angle_gamma   90.00
#
_symmetry.space_group_name_H-M   'P 1'
#
loop_
_entity.id
_entity.type
_entity.pdbx_description
1 polymer ?
#
loop_
_entity_poly.entity_id
_entity_poly.type
_entity_poly.pdbx_seq_one_letter_code
_entity_poly.pdbx_strand_id
1 'polypeptide(L)' 'MAENKKALPKGRRPAPAPGKRYFLATMDEVLIKDLKVAAIEEDKSASECLEKATREWLARRQPKAREKTKKD' A
#
# COMPACT_ATOMS: atom_id res chain seq x y z
N MET A 1 25.40 19.59 -17.00
CA MET A 1 23.95 19.85 -17.12
C MET A 1 23.29 19.43 -15.82
N ALA A 2 23.05 20.37 -14.90
CA ALA A 2 22.44 20.07 -13.60
C ALA A 2 20.91 20.13 -13.75
N GLU A 3 20.26 19.00 -13.51
CA GLU A 3 18.82 18.84 -13.64
C GLU A 3 18.11 19.70 -12.59
N ASN A 4 17.33 20.67 -13.07
CA ASN A 4 16.58 21.59 -12.22
C ASN A 4 15.38 20.86 -11.61
N LYS A 5 15.59 20.13 -10.49
CA LYS A 5 14.51 19.51 -9.71
C LYS A 5 13.70 20.61 -9.04
N LYS A 6 12.64 21.07 -9.71
CA LYS A 6 11.61 21.94 -9.13
C LYS A 6 11.14 21.32 -7.81
N ALA A 7 11.47 21.98 -6.71
CA ALA A 7 10.95 21.64 -5.40
C ALA A 7 9.42 21.68 -5.45
N LEU A 8 8.77 20.61 -4.97
CA LEU A 8 7.31 20.54 -4.94
C LEU A 8 6.77 21.66 -4.02
N PRO A 9 5.67 22.33 -4.40
CA PRO A 9 5.07 23.36 -3.55
C PRO A 9 4.68 22.80 -2.18
N LYS A 10 5.02 23.58 -1.14
CA LYS A 10 4.81 23.25 0.29
C LYS A 10 3.35 22.84 0.51
N GLY A 11 3.12 21.60 0.93
CA GLY A 11 1.79 21.04 1.23
C GLY A 11 1.28 19.98 0.25
N ARG A 12 1.94 19.75 -0.89
CA ARG A 12 1.56 18.65 -1.80
C ARG A 12 2.30 17.37 -1.41
N ARG A 13 1.55 16.30 -1.07
CA ARG A 13 2.16 14.97 -0.87
C ARG A 13 2.84 14.54 -2.19
N PRO A 14 4.06 13.98 -2.14
CA PRO A 14 4.76 13.50 -3.33
C PRO A 14 3.93 12.45 -4.05
N ALA A 15 3.73 12.58 -5.36
CA ALA A 15 2.92 11.65 -6.14
C ALA A 15 3.35 10.18 -5.88
N PRO A 16 2.39 9.23 -5.83
CA PRO A 16 2.73 7.82 -5.67
C PRO A 16 3.67 7.35 -6.79
N ALA A 17 4.46 6.30 -6.50
CA ALA A 17 5.27 5.64 -7.52
C ALA A 17 4.41 5.17 -8.71
N PRO A 18 4.98 5.02 -9.93
CA PRO A 18 4.25 4.53 -11.09
C PRO A 18 3.48 3.25 -10.77
N GLY A 19 2.20 3.21 -11.17
CA GLY A 19 1.31 2.07 -10.90
C GLY A 19 0.70 2.03 -9.50
N LYS A 20 1.07 2.94 -8.57
CA LYS A 20 0.44 3.08 -7.26
C LYS A 20 -0.55 4.25 -7.22
N ARG A 21 -1.57 4.14 -6.38
CA ARG A 21 -2.55 5.21 -6.10
C ARG A 21 -2.68 5.37 -4.59
N TYR A 22 -2.99 6.58 -4.11
CA TYR A 22 -3.35 6.74 -2.71
C TYR A 22 -4.67 6.06 -2.41
N PHE A 23 -4.75 5.44 -1.24
CA PHE A 23 -5.95 4.83 -0.71
C PHE A 23 -6.24 5.47 0.65
N LEU A 24 -7.42 6.07 0.78
CA LEU A 24 -7.89 6.66 2.03
C LEU A 24 -8.76 5.63 2.76
N ALA A 25 -8.38 5.29 3.98
CA ALA A 25 -9.10 4.35 4.83
C ALA A 25 -9.19 4.86 6.27
N THR A 26 -10.16 4.35 7.02
CA THR A 26 -10.33 4.59 8.45
C THR A 26 -9.91 3.35 9.24
N MET A 27 -9.19 3.57 10.35
CA MET A 27 -8.69 2.53 11.25
C MET A 27 -8.65 3.10 12.68
N ASP A 28 -8.58 2.22 13.68
CA ASP A 28 -8.35 2.62 15.07
C ASP A 28 -7.00 3.36 15.24
N GLU A 29 -6.97 4.37 16.12
CA GLU A 29 -5.79 5.21 16.32
C GLU A 29 -4.60 4.40 16.86
N VAL A 30 -4.82 3.52 17.83
CA VAL A 30 -3.78 2.69 18.44
C VAL A 30 -3.23 1.73 17.38
N LEU A 31 -4.13 1.12 16.60
CA LEU A 31 -3.73 0.24 15.50
C LEU A 31 -2.87 0.95 14.44
N ILE A 32 -3.16 2.23 14.13
CA ILE A 32 -2.34 3.02 13.21
C ILE A 32 -0.93 3.24 13.79
N LYS A 33 -0.82 3.48 15.10
CA LYS A 33 0.48 3.67 15.77
C LYS A 33 1.29 2.39 15.74
N ASP A 34 0.68 1.27 16.14
CA ASP A 34 1.35 -0.04 16.19
C ASP A 34 1.83 -0.47 14.81
N LEU A 35 1.00 -0.28 13.77
CA LEU A 35 1.39 -0.54 12.38
C LEU A 35 2.63 0.25 11.97
N LYS A 36 2.71 1.53 12.35
CA LYS A 36 3.85 2.38 11.99
C LYS A 36 5.12 2.00 12.74
N VAL A 37 5.01 1.66 14.03
CA VAL A 37 6.15 1.19 14.83
C VAL A 37 6.72 -0.09 14.22
N ALA A 38 5.87 -1.10 13.97
CA ALA A 38 6.29 -2.35 13.36
C ALA A 38 6.88 -2.16 11.96
N ALA A 39 6.33 -1.24 11.16
CA ALA A 39 6.89 -0.92 9.84
C ALA A 39 8.30 -0.32 9.94
N ILE A 40 8.57 0.54 10.92
CA ILE A 40 9.91 1.10 11.16
C ILE A 40 10.88 -0.01 11.58
N GLU A 41 10.47 -0.91 12.48
CA GLU A 41 11.30 -2.04 12.94
C GLU A 41 11.70 -2.98 11.80
N GLU A 42 10.86 -3.11 10.77
CA GLU A 42 11.11 -3.93 9.58
C GLU A 42 11.72 -3.16 8.39
N ASP A 43 12.12 -1.90 8.55
CA ASP A 43 12.60 -1.00 7.48
C ASP A 43 11.64 -0.93 6.27
N LYS A 44 10.34 -0.81 6.55
CA LYS A 44 9.25 -0.75 5.57
C LYS A 44 8.38 0.47 5.77
N SER A 45 7.64 0.84 4.73
CA SER A 45 6.55 1.80 4.87
C SER A 45 5.25 1.14 5.35
N ALA A 46 4.43 1.88 6.10
CA ALA A 46 3.09 1.42 6.47
C ALA A 46 2.23 1.04 5.24
N SER A 47 2.44 1.71 4.09
CA SER A 47 1.77 1.37 2.83
C SER A 47 2.16 0.00 2.29
N GLU A 48 3.43 -0.42 2.44
CA GLU A 48 3.87 -1.76 2.01
C GLU A 48 3.30 -2.85 2.91
N CYS A 49 3.27 -2.63 4.22
CA CYS A 49 2.66 -3.56 5.17
C CYS A 49 1.15 -3.73 4.89
N LEU A 50 0.43 -2.62 4.65
CA LEU A 50 -0.98 -2.66 4.28
C LEU A 50 -1.23 -3.37 2.95
N GLU A 51 -0.39 -3.12 1.93
CA GLU A 51 -0.51 -3.81 0.65
C GLU A 51 -0.32 -5.33 0.81
N LYS A 52 0.71 -5.75 1.57
CA LYS A 52 0.96 -7.17 1.88
C LYS A 52 -0.22 -7.81 2.63
N ALA A 53 -0.66 -7.19 3.72
CA ALA A 53 -1.78 -7.70 4.52
C ALA A 53 -3.07 -7.81 3.69
N THR A 54 -3.32 -6.84 2.80
CA THR A 54 -4.48 -6.86 1.89
C THR A 54 -4.38 -8.02 0.90
N ARG A 55 -3.20 -8.25 0.30
CA ARG A 55 -2.97 -9.39 -0.60
C ARG A 55 -3.19 -10.74 0.10
N GLU A 56 -2.68 -10.91 1.31
CA GLU A 56 -2.84 -12.13 2.12
C GLU A 56 -4.30 -12.37 2.53
N TRP A 57 -5.01 -11.30 2.89
CA TRP A 57 -6.44 -11.38 3.19
C TRP A 57 -7.26 -11.76 1.96
N LEU A 58 -6.96 -11.19 0.78
CA LEU A 58 -7.61 -11.57 -0.48
C LEU A 58 -7.27 -13.00 -0.91
N ALA A 59 -6.03 -13.45 -0.72
CA ALA A 59 -5.62 -14.82 -1.05
C ALA A 59 -6.41 -15.85 -0.24
N ARG A 60 -6.64 -15.60 1.05
CA ARG A 60 -7.50 -16.44 1.92
C ARG A 60 -8.98 -16.42 1.49
N ARG A 61 -9.40 -15.35 0.82
CA ARG A 61 -10.78 -15.15 0.37
C ARG A 61 -11.06 -15.68 -1.03
N GLN A 62 -10.03 -16.03 -1.81
CA GLN A 62 -10.26 -16.66 -3.10
C GLN A 62 -11.16 -17.87 -2.87
N PRO A 63 -12.43 -17.84 -3.32
CA PRO A 63 -13.24 -19.05 -3.28
C PRO A 63 -12.49 -20.09 -4.12
N LYS A 64 -12.68 -21.37 -3.84
CA LYS A 64 -12.29 -22.49 -4.72
C LYS A 64 -12.93 -22.43 -6.12
N ALA A 65 -13.35 -21.25 -6.61
CA ALA A 65 -14.18 -21.02 -7.78
C ALA A 65 -13.45 -20.27 -8.90
N ARG A 66 -12.12 -20.45 -9.03
CA ARG A 66 -11.41 -20.16 -10.29
C ARG A 66 -10.94 -21.42 -11.03
N GLU A 67 -11.45 -22.59 -10.64
CA GLU A 67 -11.23 -23.87 -11.34
C GLU A 67 -12.33 -24.21 -12.37
N LYS A 68 -13.25 -23.29 -12.70
CA LYS A 68 -14.35 -23.56 -13.66
C LYS A 68 -14.56 -22.49 -14.73
N THR A 69 -13.51 -21.81 -15.19
CA THR A 69 -13.60 -20.99 -16.41
C THR A 69 -12.30 -21.02 -17.20
N LYS A 70 -11.91 -22.24 -17.61
CA LYS A 70 -11.19 -22.44 -18.88
C LYS A 70 -11.50 -23.84 -19.42
N LYS A 71 -12.75 -24.03 -19.83
CA LYS A 71 -13.13 -25.05 -20.80
C LYS A 71 -14.24 -24.42 -21.63
N ASP A 72 -13.84 -23.83 -22.75
CA ASP A 72 -14.47 -23.88 -24.07
C ASP A 72 -13.53 -23.11 -25.03
#